data_AF-A0A821A1V6-F1
#
_entry.id   AF-A0A821A1V6-F1
#
_cell.length_a   1.000
_cell.length_b   1.000
_cell.length_c   1.000
_cell.angle_alpha   90.00
_cell.angle_beta   90.00
_cell.angle_gamma   90.00
#
_symmetry.space_group_name_H-M   'P 1'
#
loop_
_entity.id
_entity.type
_entity.pdbx_description
1 polymer ?
#
loop_
_entity_poly.entity_id
_entity_poly.type
_entity_poly.pdbx_seq_one_letter_code
_entity_poly.pdbx_strand_id
1 'polypeptide(L)' 'MHGGTLLCADYQMRLNDFYGNGKQKWELIYKATRDGFGGEDFHRSSDSEGPTMTIIQTVSGGYLFGGYAETSWTSD' A
#
# COMPACT_ATOMS: atom_id res chain seq x y z
N MET A 1 3.92 -15.02 -6.15
CA MET A 1 2.57 -14.51 -5.86
C MET A 1 2.73 -13.05 -5.49
N HIS A 2 2.37 -12.14 -6.40
CA HIS A 2 2.69 -10.72 -6.27
C HIS A 2 1.64 -9.98 -5.44
N GLY A 3 2.00 -9.71 -4.18
CA GLY A 3 1.78 -8.45 -3.48
C GLY A 3 0.35 -7.99 -3.19
N GLY A 4 -0.10 -8.26 -1.96
CA GLY A 4 -1.29 -7.67 -1.33
C GLY A 4 -2.55 -8.53 -1.43
N THR A 5 -3.09 -9.00 -0.29
CA THR A 5 -4.33 -9.82 -0.28
C THR A 5 -5.60 -9.00 -0.38
N LEU A 6 -5.49 -7.66 -0.44
CA LEU A 6 -6.64 -6.75 -0.42
C LEU A 6 -7.13 -6.36 -1.82
N LEU A 7 -6.28 -6.47 -2.83
CA LEU A 7 -6.58 -5.97 -4.17
C LEU A 7 -6.79 -7.15 -5.13
N CYS A 8 -7.97 -7.23 -5.73
CA CYS A 8 -8.17 -8.03 -6.93
C CYS A 8 -7.59 -7.29 -8.16
N ALA A 9 -7.52 -7.99 -9.30
CA ALA A 9 -7.00 -7.42 -10.55
C ALA A 9 -7.70 -6.11 -10.95
N ASP A 10 -9.02 -6.02 -10.77
CA ASP A 10 -9.79 -4.83 -11.13
C ASP A 10 -9.40 -3.60 -10.29
N TYR A 11 -9.17 -3.78 -8.99
CA TYR A 11 -8.70 -2.68 -8.15
C TYR A 11 -7.26 -2.29 -8.48
N GLN A 12 -6.39 -3.25 -8.80
CA GLN A 12 -5.03 -2.94 -9.25
C GLN A 12 -5.02 -2.13 -10.55
N MET A 13 -5.89 -2.46 -11.52
CA MET A 13 -6.01 -1.69 -12.75
C MET A 13 -6.47 -0.25 -12.48
N ARG A 14 -7.47 -0.06 -11.61
CA ARG A 14 -7.92 1.30 -11.23
C ARG A 14 -6.82 2.12 -10.56
N LEU A 15 -6.02 1.50 -9.70
CA LEU A 15 -4.91 2.20 -9.04
C LEU A 15 -3.81 2.58 -10.05
N ASN A 16 -3.54 1.71 -11.03
CA ASN A 16 -2.63 2.02 -12.13
C ASN A 16 -3.13 3.19 -13.00
N ASP A 17 -4.45 3.27 -13.24
CA ASP A 17 -5.08 4.37 -13.96
C ASP A 17 -4.96 5.69 -13.17
N PHE A 18 -5.20 5.67 -11.85
CA PHE A 18 -4.99 6.85 -11.00
C PHE A 18 -3.54 7.32 -10.98
N TYR A 19 -2.60 6.39 -11.03
CA TYR A 19 -1.17 6.71 -11.12
C TYR A 19 -0.75 7.23 -12.52
N GLY A 20 -1.58 7.01 -13.56
CA GLY A 20 -1.28 7.42 -14.92
C GLY A 20 -0.38 6.46 -15.70
N ASN A 21 -0.19 5.23 -15.21
CA ASN A 21 0.56 4.18 -15.92
C ASN A 21 -0.13 2.83 -15.77
N GLY A 22 -0.90 2.44 -16.79
CA GLY A 22 -1.63 1.16 -16.83
C GLY A 22 -0.74 -0.09 -16.66
N LYS A 23 0.56 0.00 -16.97
CA LYS A 23 1.51 -1.12 -16.84
C LYS A 23 2.30 -1.09 -15.53
N GLN A 24 1.94 -0.21 -14.59
CA GLN A 24 2.61 -0.10 -13.31
C GLN A 24 2.56 -1.43 -12.55
N LYS A 25 3.69 -1.80 -11.96
CA LYS A 25 3.80 -2.95 -11.06
C LYS A 25 4.16 -2.42 -9.68
N TRP A 26 3.39 -2.85 -8.68
CA TRP A 26 3.60 -2.47 -7.29
C TRP A 26 4.30 -3.61 -6.56
N GLU A 27 5.25 -3.25 -5.71
CA GLU A 27 5.88 -4.17 -4.77
C GLU A 27 5.26 -4.00 -3.39
N LEU A 28 4.94 -5.13 -2.73
CA LEU A 28 4.43 -5.11 -1.36
C LEU A 28 5.60 -5.01 -0.38
N ILE A 29 5.90 -3.78 0.05
CA ILE A 29 6.94 -3.50 1.03
C ILE A 29 6.47 -3.76 2.48
N TYR A 30 5.19 -3.50 2.79
CA TYR A 30 4.63 -3.62 4.14
C TYR A 30 3.21 -4.21 4.13
N LYS A 31 2.89 -5.05 5.12
CA LYS A 31 1.54 -5.54 5.39
C LYS A 31 1.35 -5.72 6.89
N ALA A 32 0.43 -4.97 7.50
CA ALA A 32 0.26 -4.97 8.95
C ALA A 32 -0.03 -6.35 9.57
N THR A 33 -0.79 -7.22 8.90
CA THR A 33 -1.06 -8.59 9.38
C THR A 33 0.17 -9.53 9.32
N ARG A 34 1.24 -9.12 8.63
CA ARG A 34 2.53 -9.83 8.53
C ARG A 34 3.58 -9.18 9.41
N ASP A 35 3.65 -7.84 9.40
CA ASP A 35 4.77 -7.08 9.93
C ASP A 35 4.49 -6.40 11.28
N GLY A 36 3.22 -6.35 11.72
CA GLY A 36 2.77 -5.63 12.91
C GLY A 36 1.93 -4.40 12.55
N PHE A 37 1.11 -3.90 13.48
CA PHE A 37 0.22 -2.75 13.25
C PHE A 37 0.78 -1.43 13.82
N GLY A 38 1.93 -1.46 14.49
CA GLY A 38 2.53 -0.28 15.10
C GLY A 38 3.15 0.67 14.06
N GLY A 39 3.25 1.96 14.41
CA GLY A 39 3.98 2.93 13.60
C GLY A 39 5.44 2.51 13.37
N GLU A 40 6.11 2.02 14.41
CA GLU A 40 7.48 1.49 14.31
C GLU A 40 7.60 0.30 13.34
N ASP A 41 6.58 -0.57 13.27
CA ASP A 41 6.57 -1.69 12.33
C ASP A 41 6.46 -1.22 10.87
N PHE A 42 5.64 -0.19 10.65
CA PHE A 42 5.51 0.48 9.37
C PHE A 42 6.84 1.14 8.96
N HIS A 43 7.42 1.95 9.84
CA HIS A 43 8.67 2.69 9.57
C HIS A 43 9.85 1.74 9.33
N ARG A 44 9.94 0.64 10.08
CA ARG A 44 10.96 -0.41 9.85
C ARG A 44 10.94 -0.97 8.43
N SER A 45 9.79 -0.93 7.75
CA SER A 45 9.60 -1.51 6.41
C SER A 45 9.51 -0.47 5.29
N SER A 46 9.09 0.75 5.60
CA SER A 46 8.67 1.74 4.59
C SER A 46 9.52 3.01 4.57
N ASP A 47 10.37 3.24 5.58
CA ASP A 47 11.28 4.39 5.55
C ASP A 47 12.20 4.33 4.33
N SER A 48 12.48 5.50 3.77
CA SER A 48 13.19 5.70 2.49
C SER A 48 12.47 5.21 1.22
N GLU A 49 11.36 4.47 1.34
CA GLU A 49 10.56 4.01 0.21
C GLU A 49 9.58 5.08 -0.27
N GLY A 50 9.56 5.33 -1.59
CA GLY A 50 8.69 6.32 -2.23
C GLY A 50 8.84 6.32 -3.76
N PRO A 51 7.78 6.63 -4.52
CA PRO A 51 6.41 6.88 -4.07
C PRO A 51 5.68 5.59 -3.65
N THR A 52 4.75 5.70 -2.70
CA THR A 52 4.00 4.55 -2.18
C THR A 52 2.49 4.75 -2.24
N MET A 53 1.76 3.64 -2.20
CA MET A 53 0.31 3.63 -2.15
C MET A 53 -0.14 2.71 -1.01
N THR A 54 -0.85 3.29 -0.06
CA THR A 54 -1.33 2.59 1.14
C THR A 54 -2.79 2.21 0.94
N ILE A 55 -3.12 0.95 1.23
CA ILE A 55 -4.49 0.42 1.16
C ILE A 55 -4.86 -0.17 2.52
N ILE A 56 -5.98 0.28 3.06
CA ILE A 56 -6.54 -0.10 4.35
C ILE A 56 -7.90 -0.75 4.10
N GLN A 57 -8.16 -1.86 4.78
CA GLN A 57 -9.48 -2.50 4.82
C GLN A 57 -10.09 -2.33 6.21
N THR A 58 -11.33 -1.82 6.30
CA THR A 58 -12.06 -1.84 7.58
C THR A 58 -12.42 -3.26 7.98
N VAL A 59 -12.34 -3.56 9.27
CA VAL A 59 -12.86 -4.82 9.82
C VAL A 59 -14.38 -4.86 9.71
N SER A 60 -15.06 -3.73 10.01
CA SER A 60 -16.50 -3.58 9.86
C SER A 60 -16.84 -3.11 8.45
N GLY A 61 -17.61 -3.89 7.70
CA GLY A 61 -18.09 -3.54 6.35
C GLY A 61 -17.11 -3.83 5.21
N GLY A 62 -15.84 -4.11 5.49
CA GLY A 62 -14.86 -4.51 4.45
C GLY A 62 -14.51 -3.41 3.44
N TYR A 63 -14.71 -2.14 3.80
CA TYR A 63 -14.42 -1.00 2.92
C TYR A 63 -12.93 -0.84 2.69
N LEU A 64 -12.56 -0.53 1.45
CA LEU A 64 -11.20 -0.21 1.05
C LEU A 64 -11.03 1.31 0.90
N PHE A 65 -9.98 1.85 1.51
CA PHE A 65 -9.58 3.26 1.40
C PHE A 65 -8.07 3.38 1.65
N GLY A 66 -7.52 4.58 1.51
CA GLY A 66 -6.09 4.78 1.68
C GLY A 66 -5.60 6.07 1.04
N GLY A 67 -4.34 6.07 0.61
CA GLY A 67 -3.71 7.28 0.05
C GLY A 67 -2.43 6.98 -0.73
N TYR A 68 -2.02 7.98 -1.51
CA TYR A 68 -0.76 8.00 -2.25
C TYR A 68 0.19 8.99 -1.58
N ALA A 69 1.44 8.58 -1.37
CA ALA A 69 2.52 9.43 -0.91
C ALA A 69 3.57 9.53 -2.02
N GLU A 70 3.78 10.75 -2.53
CA GLU A 70 4.78 11.02 -3.57
C GLU A 70 6.21 10.94 -3.03
N THR A 71 6.41 11.41 -1.81
CA THR A 71 7.72 11.47 -1.14
C THR A 71 7.99 10.23 -0.32
N SER A 72 9.28 9.90 -0.15
CA SER A 72 9.70 8.82 0.74
C SER A 72 9.25 9.06 2.18
N TRP A 73 8.91 7.98 2.88
CA TRP A 73 8.65 8.02 4.31
C TRP A 73 9.94 8.22 5.11
N THR A 74 9.82 8.88 6.25
CA THR A 74 10.87 9.02 7.26
C THR A 74 10.24 8.87 8.64
N SER A 75 10.95 8.23 9.56
CA SER A 75 10.64 8.32 10.99
C SER A 75 10.69 9.78 11.46
N ASP A 76 9.77 10.16 12.34
CA ASP A 76 9.80 11.44 13.07
C ASP A 76 10.86 11.46 14.19
#